data_AF-A0AB38BEW2-F1
#
_entry.id   AF-A0AB38BEW2-F1
#
_cell.length_a   1.000
_cell.length_b   1.000
_cell.length_c   1.000
_cell.angle_alpha   90.00
_cell.angle_beta   90.00
_cell.angle_gamma   90.00
#
_symmetry.space_group_name_H-M   'P 1'
#
loop_
_entity.id
_entity.type
_entity.pdbx_description
1 polymer ?
#
loop_
_entity_poly.entity_id
_entity_poly.type
_entity_poly.pdbx_seq_one_letter_code
_entity_poly.pdbx_strand_id
1 'polypeptide(L)'
;QGHFVLCYLALVLQRLLEYHLHEKGIDFSTEAIQTALRSATITSVNMDNTDIFIKNKATEGFTDILGVLGLEDIPPYGKKDKRKRAYLHTKK
;
A
#
# COMPACT_ATOMS: atom_id res chain seq x y z
N GLN A 1 24.40 1.99 -13.63
CA GLN A 1 23.73 3.13 -14.26
C GLN A 1 22.19 3.12 -14.02
N GLY A 2 21.49 1.97 -14.09
CA GLY A 2 20.03 1.93 -13.83
C GLY A 2 19.57 2.16 -12.38
N HIS A 3 20.38 1.79 -11.37
CA HIS A 3 20.03 1.96 -9.96
C HIS A 3 19.83 3.44 -9.57
N PHE A 4 20.67 4.34 -10.10
CA PHE A 4 20.58 5.78 -9.84
C PHE A 4 19.24 6.35 -10.34
N VAL A 5 18.79 5.95 -11.53
CA VAL A 5 17.52 6.41 -12.12
C VAL A 5 16.34 5.93 -11.30
N LEU A 6 16.34 4.67 -10.85
CA LEU A 6 15.27 4.13 -10.02
C LEU A 6 15.18 4.82 -8.65
N CYS A 7 16.32 5.06 -8.01
CA CYS A 7 16.38 5.77 -6.74
C CYS A 7 15.93 7.23 -6.88
N TYR A 8 16.32 7.90 -7.96
CA TYR A 8 15.87 9.25 -8.25
C TYR A 8 14.35 9.30 -8.44
N LEU A 9 13.79 8.38 -9.24
CA LEU A 9 12.34 8.32 -9.44
C LEU A 9 11.59 8.05 -8.13
N ALA A 10 12.07 7.11 -7.32
CA ALA A 10 11.48 6.82 -6.01
C ALA A 10 11.50 8.06 -5.10
N LEU A 11 12.60 8.81 -5.07
CA LEU A 11 12.71 10.04 -4.29
C LEU A 11 11.76 11.13 -4.78
N VAL A 12 11.64 11.32 -6.11
CA VAL A 12 10.71 12.29 -6.70
C VAL A 12 9.26 11.95 -6.34
N LEU A 13 8.88 10.67 -6.41
CA LEU A 13 7.55 10.22 -6.01
C LEU A 13 7.28 10.45 -4.51
N GLN A 14 8.27 10.17 -3.66
CA GLN A 14 8.16 10.41 -2.21
C GLN A 14 8.01 11.89 -1.89
N ARG A 15 8.75 12.78 -2.56
CA ARG A 15 8.64 14.24 -2.38
C ARG A 15 7.32 14.81 -2.92
N LEU A 16 6.81 14.26 -4.02
CA LEU A 16 5.49 14.64 -4.52
C LEU A 16 4.38 14.22 -3.53
N LEU A 17 4.50 13.02 -2.95
CA LEU A 17 3.55 12.56 -1.95
C LEU A 17 3.62 13.41 -0.67
N GLU A 18 4.82 13.74 -0.21
CA GLU A 18 5.06 14.66 0.91
C GLU A 18 4.39 16.02 0.69
N TYR A 19 4.53 16.57 -0.53
CA TYR A 19 3.87 17.81 -0.92
C TYR A 19 2.33 17.71 -0.80
N HIS A 20 1.72 16.65 -1.33
CA HIS A 20 0.26 16.47 -1.25
C HIS A 20 -0.26 16.22 0.17
N LEU A 21 0.53 15.55 1.02
CA LEU A 21 0.20 15.38 2.43
C LEU A 21 0.21 16.73 3.15
N HIS A 22 1.25 17.53 2.90
CA HIS A 22 1.39 18.85 3.50
C HIS A 22 0.27 19.82 3.04
N GLU A 23 -0.18 19.75 1.78
CA GLU A 23 -1.35 20.51 1.30
C GLU A 23 -2.64 20.19 2.08
N LYS A 24 -2.76 18.97 2.64
CA LYS A 24 -3.89 18.56 3.48
C LYS A 24 -3.64 18.78 4.98
N GLY A 25 -2.56 19.48 5.35
CA GLY A 25 -2.20 19.78 6.74
C GLY A 25 -1.59 18.60 7.50
N ILE A 26 -1.15 17.57 6.78
CA ILE A 26 -0.54 16.37 7.35
C ILE A 26 0.97 16.48 7.18
N ASP A 27 1.67 16.78 8.28
CA ASP A 27 3.13 16.91 8.27
C ASP A 27 3.79 15.54 8.41
N PHE A 28 4.22 14.97 7.28
CA PHE A 28 4.93 13.70 7.21
C PHE A 28 6.34 13.92 6.69
N SER A 29 7.34 13.41 7.41
CA SER A 29 8.69 13.35 6.88
C SER A 29 8.79 12.28 5.77
N THR A 30 9.74 12.43 4.85
CA THR A 30 10.05 11.40 3.85
C THR A 30 10.29 10.03 4.49
N GLU A 31 10.90 9.98 5.67
CA GLU A 31 11.15 8.74 6.44
C GLU A 31 9.86 8.12 6.98
N ALA A 32 8.92 8.94 7.46
CA ALA A 32 7.60 8.48 7.89
C ALA A 32 6.80 7.89 6.72
N ILE A 33 6.87 8.52 5.55
CA ILE A 33 6.28 8.01 4.30
C ILE A 33 6.86 6.64 3.93
N GLN A 34 8.19 6.51 3.95
CA GLN A 34 8.85 5.24 3.67
C GLN A 34 8.44 4.14 4.64
N THR A 35 8.33 4.47 5.93
CA THR A 35 7.91 3.55 6.98
C THR A 35 6.46 3.11 6.79
N ALA A 36 5.55 4.05 6.49
CA ALA A 36 4.16 3.77 6.21
C ALA A 36 4.01 2.85 4.98
N LEU A 37 4.72 3.13 3.89
CA LEU A 37 4.71 2.29 2.69
C LEU A 37 5.29 0.90 2.93
N ARG A 38 6.36 0.79 3.73
CA ARG A 38 6.93 -0.51 4.12
C ARG A 38 5.99 -1.33 5.00
N SER A 39 5.08 -0.70 5.74
CA SER A 39 4.11 -1.39 6.59
C SER A 39 3.03 -2.13 5.78
N ALA A 40 2.75 -1.66 4.56
CA ALA A 40 1.74 -2.21 3.66
C ALA A 40 2.20 -3.53 3.02
N THR A 41 2.38 -4.56 3.84
CA THR A 41 2.78 -5.90 3.44
C THR A 41 1.58 -6.84 3.34
N ILE A 42 1.63 -7.75 2.37
CA ILE A 42 0.62 -8.79 2.18
C ILE A 42 1.28 -10.14 2.44
N THR A 43 0.71 -10.92 3.35
CA THR A 43 1.16 -12.26 3.69
C THR A 43 0.32 -13.28 2.92
N SER A 44 0.95 -14.21 2.21
CA SER A 44 0.26 -15.34 1.57
C SER A 44 0.27 -16.55 2.50
N VAL A 45 -0.91 -17.12 2.76
CA VAL A 45 -1.09 -18.35 3.52
C VAL A 45 -1.74 -19.39 2.62
N ASN A 46 -1.17 -20.59 2.58
CA ASN A 46 -1.75 -21.73 1.88
C ASN A 46 -2.57 -22.55 2.88
N MET A 47 -3.88 -22.61 2.71
CA MET A 47 -4.76 -23.50 3.47
C MET A 47 -5.59 -24.31 2.47
N ASP A 48 -5.61 -25.63 2.64
CA ASP A 48 -6.45 -26.56 1.87
C ASP A 48 -6.41 -26.32 0.35
N ASN A 49 -5.19 -26.28 -0.21
CA ASN A 49 -4.92 -26.09 -1.64
C ASN A 49 -5.42 -24.76 -2.22
N THR A 50 -5.67 -23.76 -1.35
CA THR A 50 -6.11 -22.42 -1.73
C THR A 50 -5.16 -21.35 -1.18
N ASP A 51 -4.67 -20.47 -2.05
CA ASP A 51 -3.85 -19.32 -1.65
C ASP A 51 -4.75 -18.18 -1.12
N ILE A 52 -4.59 -17.88 0.16
CA ILE A 52 -5.26 -16.78 0.86
C ILE A 52 -4.23 -15.68 1.09
N PHE A 53 -4.57 -14.45 0.72
CA PHE A 53 -3.74 -13.27 0.94
C PHE A 53 -4.32 -12.48 2.11
N ILE A 54 -3.49 -12.15 3.10
CA ILE A 54 -3.86 -11.40 4.29
C ILE A 54 -3.09 -10.09 4.26
N LYS A 55 -3.82 -8.97 4.33
CA LYS A 55 -3.24 -7.64 4.50
C LYS A 55 -2.77 -7.52 5.96
N ASN A 56 -1.48 -7.25 6.16
CA ASN A 56 -0.97 -6.97 7.49
C ASN A 56 -1.48 -5.61 7.98
N LYS A 57 -1.57 -5.43 9.31
CA LYS A 57 -2.08 -4.19 9.92
C LYS A 57 -1.24 -3.00 9.42
N ALA A 58 -1.85 -2.19 8.57
CA ALA A 58 -1.23 -0.97 8.06
C ALA A 58 -1.10 0.04 9.19
N THR A 59 -0.05 0.86 9.18
CA THR A 59 0.09 1.97 10.14
C THR A 59 -0.93 3.07 9.85
N GLU A 60 -1.24 3.90 10.84
CA GLU A 60 -2.15 5.06 10.68
C GLU A 60 -1.75 5.93 9.49
N GLY A 61 -0.44 6.17 9.33
CA GLY A 61 0.08 6.94 8.20
C GLY A 61 -0.15 6.32 6.82
N PHE A 62 -0.32 5.01 6.69
CA PHE A 62 -0.70 4.42 5.40
C PHE A 62 -2.16 4.72 5.05
N THR A 63 -3.04 4.70 6.05
CA THR A 63 -4.46 5.07 5.88
C THR A 63 -4.60 6.54 5.49
N ASP A 64 -3.81 7.42 6.10
CA ASP A 64 -3.79 8.84 5.77
C ASP A 64 -3.32 9.06 4.31
N ILE A 65 -2.28 8.35 3.88
CA ILE A 65 -1.80 8.37 2.49
C ILE A 65 -2.88 7.93 1.51
N LEU A 66 -3.62 6.84 1.82
CA LEU A 66 -4.73 6.38 0.97
C LEU A 66 -5.83 7.45 0.85
N GLY A 67 -6.21 8.08 1.96
CA GLY A 67 -7.19 9.15 1.98
C GLY A 67 -6.75 10.40 1.21
N VAL A 68 -5.46 10.74 1.26
CA VAL A 68 -4.91 11.87 0.49
C VAL A 68 -4.95 11.59 -1.00
N LEU A 69 -4.58 10.39 -1.41
CA LEU A 69 -4.55 9.94 -2.80
C LEU A 69 -5.94 9.57 -3.37
N GLY A 70 -6.98 9.54 -2.55
CA GLY A 70 -8.33 9.15 -2.97
C GLY A 70 -8.44 7.66 -3.34
N LEU A 71 -7.58 6.83 -2.76
CA LEU A 71 -7.57 5.39 -3.00
C LEU A 71 -8.41 4.67 -1.95
N GLU A 72 -9.22 3.70 -2.40
CA GLU A 72 -9.96 2.82 -1.49
C GLU A 72 -9.03 1.82 -0.82
N ASP A 73 -9.29 1.54 0.46
CA ASP A 73 -8.50 0.54 1.18
C ASP A 73 -8.81 -0.88 0.68
N ILE A 74 -7.77 -1.70 0.55
CA ILE A 74 -7.91 -3.10 0.15
C ILE A 74 -8.42 -3.95 1.32
N PRO A 75 -9.22 -5.00 1.03
CA PRO A 75 -9.73 -5.92 2.05
C PRO A 75 -8.64 -6.52 2.95
N PRO A 76 -8.97 -6.84 4.22
CA PRO A 76 -8.02 -7.44 5.15
C PRO A 76 -7.58 -8.85 4.76
N TYR A 77 -8.40 -9.57 3.99
CA TYR A 77 -8.06 -10.87 3.42
C TYR A 77 -8.81 -11.10 2.11
N GLY A 78 -8.25 -11.93 1.23
CA GLY A 78 -8.88 -12.29 -0.04
C GLY A 78 -8.25 -13.51 -0.70
N LYS A 79 -9.01 -14.16 -1.56
CA LYS A 79 -8.50 -15.22 -2.44
C LYS A 79 -8.21 -14.62 -3.82
N LYS A 80 -7.09 -14.99 -4.42
CA LYS A 80 -6.77 -14.56 -5.79
C LYS A 80 -7.64 -15.34 -6.77
N ASP A 81 -8.70 -14.71 -7.28
CA ASP A 81 -9.48 -15.30 -8.36
C ASP A 81 -8.64 -15.33 -9.65
N LYS A 82 -8.50 -16.49 -10.28
CA LYS A 82 -7.70 -16.67 -11.50
C LYS A 82 -8.37 -16.10 -12.76
N ARG A 83 -9.65 -15.71 -12.70
CA ARG A 83 -10.49 -15.33 -13.85
C ARG A 83 -10.87 -13.84 -13.85
N LYS A 84 -10.77 -13.14 -12.72
CA LYS A 84 -10.91 -11.68 -12.63
C LYS A 84 -9.65 -11.09 -12.03
N ARG A 85 -9.14 -9.97 -12.59
CA ARG A 85 -8.10 -9.13 -11.95
C ARG A 85 -8.66 -8.38 -10.73
N ALA A 86 -9.38 -9.08 -9.85
CA ALA A 86 -10.06 -8.49 -8.70
C ALA A 86 -10.04 -9.49 -7.53
N TYR A 87 -9.78 -8.99 -6.33
CA TYR A 87 -9.90 -9.76 -5.10
C TYR A 87 -11.38 -9.97 -4.81
N LEU A 88 -11.85 -11.22 -4.76
CA LEU A 88 -13.25 -11.53 -4.48
C LEU A 88 -13.44 -11.83 -3.00
N HIS A 89 -14.41 -11.14 -2.38
CA HIS A 89 -14.94 -11.49 -1.08
C HIS A 89 -15.88 -12.69 -1.21
N THR A 90 -15.65 -13.73 -0.41
CA THR A 90 -16.73 -14.67 -0.08
C THR A 90 -17.53 -14.06 1.06
N LYS A 91 -18.62 -13.37 0.73
CA LYS A 91 -19.64 -12.98 1.72
C LYS A 91 -20.29 -14.27 2.22
N LYS A 92 -20.24 -14.51 3.53
CA LYS A 92 -21.00 -15.60 4.17
C LYS A 92 -22.47 -15.20 4.27
#